data_AF-A0A5U8XTX6-F1
#
_entry.id   AF-A0A5U8XTX6-F1
#
_cell.length_a   1.000
_cell.length_b   1.000
_cell.length_c   1.000
_cell.angle_alpha   90.00
_cell.angle_beta   90.00
_cell.angle_gamma   90.00
#
_symmetry.space_group_name_H-M   'P 1'
#
loop_
_entity.id
_entity.type
_entity.pdbx_description
1 polymer ?
#
loop_
_entity_poly.entity_id
_entity_poly.type
_entity_poly.pdbx_seq_one_letter_code
_entity_poly.pdbx_strand_id
1 'polypeptide(L)'
;MTNIVVGTLSTRGWATTAEEKIREVMNNYTEAGFSQSIIYQGNIKSLEHARFRTEQDPEALRSEVKKDLLSLYGNIFPDGVQVNTFIQEDPESDIRLKLIIEVQVTEGTEQYSIEKYVEVENKE
;
A
#
# COMPACT_ATOMS: atom_id res chain seq x y z
N MET A 1 -15.63 19.91 6.72
CA MET A 1 -14.68 18.80 6.86
C MET A 1 -15.47 17.51 6.74
N THR A 2 -15.27 16.76 5.67
CA THR A 2 -15.86 15.43 5.49
C THR A 2 -15.08 14.46 6.38
N ASN A 3 -15.74 13.79 7.33
CA ASN A 3 -15.09 12.77 8.17
C ASN A 3 -14.82 11.52 7.33
N ILE A 4 -13.60 11.41 6.78
CA ILE A 4 -13.15 10.22 6.05
C ILE A 4 -12.77 9.15 7.07
N VAL A 5 -13.45 8.01 7.01
CA VAL A 5 -13.19 6.83 7.84
C VAL A 5 -12.68 5.70 6.97
N VAL A 6 -11.74 4.90 7.49
CA VAL A 6 -11.17 3.75 6.79
C VAL A 6 -11.64 2.47 7.47
N GLY A 7 -12.16 1.51 6.71
CA GLY A 7 -12.57 0.21 7.26
C GLY A 7 -11.34 -0.61 7.69
N THR A 8 -11.40 -1.23 8.87
CA THR A 8 -10.33 -2.12 9.35
C THR A 8 -10.60 -3.57 8.94
N LEU A 9 -9.54 -4.37 8.72
CA LEU A 9 -9.67 -5.81 8.47
C LEU A 9 -9.92 -6.64 9.75
N SER A 10 -10.12 -5.97 10.89
CA SER A 10 -10.33 -6.60 12.20
C SER A 10 -11.69 -6.27 12.79
N THR A 11 -12.06 -6.89 13.91
CA THR A 11 -13.32 -6.59 14.63
C THR A 11 -13.36 -5.20 15.28
N ARG A 12 -12.32 -4.37 15.11
CA ARG A 12 -12.16 -3.06 15.77
C ARG A 12 -13.04 -1.95 15.20
N GLY A 13 -13.69 -2.16 14.04
CA GLY A 13 -14.60 -1.17 13.45
C GLY A 13 -13.89 -0.25 12.44
N TRP A 14 -14.08 1.07 12.57
CA TRP A 14 -13.55 2.08 11.65
C TRP A 14 -12.30 2.76 12.23
N ALA A 15 -11.24 2.88 11.42
CA ALA A 15 -10.08 3.69 11.75
C ALA A 15 -10.43 5.18 11.63
N THR A 16 -10.12 5.94 12.69
CA THR A 16 -10.54 7.34 12.83
C THR A 16 -9.37 8.32 12.99
N THR A 17 -8.23 7.87 13.53
CA THR A 17 -7.02 8.69 13.66
C THR A 17 -6.12 8.55 12.43
N ALA A 18 -5.23 9.53 12.16
CA ALA A 18 -4.25 9.44 11.07
C ALA A 18 -3.40 8.17 11.15
N GLU A 19 -2.93 7.82 12.35
CA GLU A 19 -2.11 6.62 12.59
C GLU A 19 -2.86 5.31 12.32
N GLU A 20 -4.14 5.26 12.66
CA GLU A 20 -4.97 4.10 12.34
C GLU A 20 -5.23 4.04 10.84
N LYS A 21 -5.65 5.16 10.23
CA LYS A 21 -5.90 5.24 8.79
C LYS A 21 -4.66 4.83 7.99
N ILE A 22 -3.48 5.34 8.35
CA ILE A 22 -2.26 5.08 7.57
C ILE A 22 -1.90 3.58 7.59
N ARG A 23 -2.05 2.95 8.76
CA ARG A 23 -1.80 1.53 8.97
C ARG A 23 -2.83 0.65 8.27
N GLU A 24 -4.11 0.98 8.41
CA GLU A 24 -5.18 0.18 7.83
C GLU A 24 -5.17 0.26 6.30
N VAL A 25 -4.85 1.40 5.69
CA VAL A 25 -4.67 1.48 4.24
C VAL A 25 -3.53 0.58 3.77
N MET A 26 -2.38 0.60 4.46
CA MET A 26 -1.23 -0.26 4.12
C MET A 26 -1.63 -1.74 4.22
N ASN A 27 -2.22 -2.14 5.34
CA ASN A 27 -2.63 -3.53 5.56
C ASN A 27 -3.69 -3.95 4.54
N ASN A 28 -4.70 -3.11 4.28
CA ASN A 28 -5.70 -3.35 3.25
C ASN A 28 -5.06 -3.56 1.88
N TYR A 29 -4.05 -2.78 1.52
CA TYR A 29 -3.36 -2.94 0.24
C TYR A 29 -2.53 -4.23 0.16
N THR A 30 -1.79 -4.56 1.22
CA THR A 30 -0.85 -5.70 1.22
C THR A 30 -1.50 -7.05 1.55
N GLU A 31 -2.59 -7.05 2.32
CA GLU A 31 -3.22 -8.27 2.87
C GLU A 31 -4.56 -8.59 2.21
N ALA A 32 -5.20 -7.63 1.52
CA ALA A 32 -6.40 -7.94 0.75
C ALA A 32 -6.04 -8.83 -0.45
N GLY A 33 -6.41 -10.11 -0.37
CA GLY A 33 -6.54 -10.94 -1.55
C GLY A 33 -7.53 -10.33 -2.56
N PHE A 34 -7.47 -10.78 -3.82
CA PHE A 34 -8.28 -10.32 -4.96
C PHE A 34 -9.79 -10.08 -4.66
N SER A 35 -10.33 -10.74 -3.63
CA SER A 35 -11.75 -10.77 -3.25
C SER A 35 -12.17 -9.73 -2.19
N GLN A 36 -11.23 -8.96 -1.59
CA GLN A 36 -11.54 -8.04 -0.47
C GLN A 36 -11.32 -6.55 -0.79
N SER A 37 -11.02 -6.19 -2.04
CA SER A 37 -10.86 -4.79 -2.49
C SER A 37 -12.16 -3.95 -2.50
N ILE A 38 -13.20 -4.41 -1.80
CA ILE A 38 -14.55 -3.80 -1.73
C ILE A 38 -14.54 -2.42 -1.05
N ILE A 39 -13.44 -2.01 -0.41
CA ILE A 39 -13.40 -0.76 0.37
C ILE A 39 -13.27 0.51 -0.49
N TYR A 40 -12.86 0.44 -1.77
CA TYR A 40 -12.51 1.66 -2.55
C TYR A 40 -13.33 1.90 -3.83
N GLN A 41 -14.66 1.77 -3.76
CA GLN A 41 -15.60 2.26 -4.80
C GLN A 41 -15.28 1.79 -6.25
N GLY A 42 -14.99 0.51 -6.45
CA GLY A 42 -14.82 -0.08 -7.79
C GLY A 42 -13.42 0.03 -8.40
N ASN A 43 -12.45 0.65 -7.71
CA ASN A 43 -11.04 0.62 -8.10
C ASN A 43 -10.31 -0.50 -7.34
N ILE A 44 -10.25 -1.70 -7.94
CA ILE A 44 -9.51 -2.83 -7.35
C ILE A 44 -8.01 -2.47 -7.32
N LYS A 45 -7.52 -2.13 -6.13
CA LYS A 45 -6.10 -1.84 -5.84
C LYS A 45 -5.66 -2.69 -4.67
N SER A 46 -4.89 -3.74 -4.97
CA SER A 46 -4.22 -4.58 -3.99
C SER A 46 -2.86 -4.99 -4.56
N LEU A 47 -1.95 -5.37 -3.68
CA LEU A 47 -0.64 -5.87 -4.08
C LEU A 47 -0.75 -7.08 -5.03
N GLU A 48 -1.65 -8.01 -4.76
CA GLU A 48 -1.88 -9.19 -5.62
C GLU A 48 -2.37 -8.79 -7.02
N HIS A 49 -3.21 -7.76 -7.12
CA HIS A 49 -3.65 -7.24 -8.41
C HIS A 49 -2.50 -6.55 -9.16
N ALA A 50 -1.66 -5.80 -8.46
CA ALA A 50 -0.45 -5.20 -9.04
C ALA A 50 0.48 -6.29 -9.59
N ARG A 51 0.74 -7.37 -8.83
CA ARG A 51 1.55 -8.52 -9.27
C ARG A 51 0.98 -9.19 -10.52
N PHE A 52 -0.34 -9.34 -10.60
CA PHE A 52 -1.00 -9.91 -11.78
C PHE A 52 -0.82 -9.02 -13.03
N ARG A 53 -0.89 -7.70 -12.90
CA ARG A 53 -0.78 -6.76 -14.03
C ARG A 53 0.64 -6.60 -14.56
N THR A 54 1.65 -6.84 -13.75
CA THR A 54 3.05 -6.52 -14.10
C THR A 54 3.84 -7.71 -14.61
N GLU A 55 3.20 -8.86 -14.86
CA GLU A 55 3.77 -10.03 -15.55
C GLU A 55 5.19 -10.41 -15.05
N GLN A 56 5.43 -10.32 -13.74
CA GLN A 56 6.71 -10.62 -13.06
C GLN A 56 7.86 -9.61 -13.25
N ASP A 57 7.65 -8.45 -13.87
CA ASP A 57 8.63 -7.36 -13.89
C ASP A 57 8.68 -6.66 -12.50
N PRO A 58 9.79 -6.75 -11.74
CA PRO A 58 9.90 -6.15 -10.42
C PRO A 58 9.87 -4.61 -10.44
N GLU A 59 10.41 -3.97 -11.48
CA GLU A 59 10.39 -2.53 -11.61
C GLU A 59 9.00 -2.02 -12.00
N ALA A 60 8.31 -2.75 -12.87
CA ALA A 60 6.91 -2.47 -13.16
C ALA A 60 6.04 -2.63 -11.90
N LEU A 61 6.26 -3.69 -11.10
CA LEU A 61 5.59 -3.90 -9.82
C LEU A 61 5.84 -2.74 -8.86
N ARG A 62 7.11 -2.34 -8.67
CA ARG A 62 7.51 -1.23 -7.81
C ARG A 62 6.81 0.08 -8.20
N SER A 63 6.72 0.36 -9.50
CA SER A 63 6.05 1.55 -10.05
C SER A 63 4.53 1.51 -9.86
N GLU A 64 3.89 0.37 -10.14
CA GLU A 64 2.44 0.21 -9.97
C GLU A 64 2.02 0.26 -8.51
N VAL A 65 2.79 -0.33 -7.60
CA VAL A 65 2.55 -0.23 -6.14
C VAL A 65 2.61 1.23 -5.69
N LYS A 66 3.62 1.98 -6.14
CA LYS A 66 3.72 3.41 -5.83
C LYS A 66 2.50 4.19 -6.30
N LYS A 67 2.06 3.96 -7.54
CA LYS A 67 0.90 4.62 -8.14
C LYS A 67 -0.41 4.27 -7.44
N ASP A 68 -0.60 3.00 -7.07
CA ASP A 68 -1.78 2.55 -6.35
C ASP A 68 -1.85 3.21 -4.97
N LEU A 69 -0.76 3.14 -4.20
CA LEU A 69 -0.70 3.72 -2.86
C LEU A 69 -0.82 5.25 -2.87
N LEU A 70 -0.16 5.95 -3.81
CA LEU A 70 -0.33 7.41 -3.96
C LEU A 70 -1.80 7.79 -4.13
N SER A 71 -2.54 7.01 -4.93
CA SER A 71 -3.96 7.27 -5.14
C SER A 71 -4.83 6.87 -3.94
N LEU A 72 -4.52 5.76 -3.25
CA LEU A 72 -5.27 5.33 -2.07
C LEU A 72 -5.10 6.32 -0.92
N TYR A 73 -3.86 6.67 -0.58
CA TYR A 73 -3.55 7.64 0.46
C TYR A 73 -3.99 9.04 0.09
N GLY A 74 -3.83 9.47 -1.17
CA GLY A 74 -4.21 10.82 -1.63
C GLY A 74 -5.71 11.09 -1.53
N ASN A 75 -6.55 10.04 -1.61
CA ASN A 75 -7.99 10.16 -1.38
C ASN A 75 -8.35 10.37 0.10
N ILE A 76 -7.47 9.99 1.03
CA ILE A 76 -7.71 10.01 2.48
C ILE A 76 -7.02 11.21 3.14
N PHE A 77 -5.83 11.56 2.67
CA PHE A 77 -4.97 12.62 3.20
C PHE A 77 -4.75 13.72 2.16
N PRO A 78 -5.68 14.68 2.02
CA PRO A 78 -5.60 15.71 0.98
C PRO A 78 -4.46 16.73 1.22
N ASP A 79 -3.95 16.83 2.45
CA ASP A 79 -2.92 17.82 2.82
C ASP A 79 -1.53 17.45 2.32
N GLY A 80 -1.28 16.19 1.99
CA GLY A 80 -0.02 15.75 1.38
C GLY A 80 0.26 14.27 1.56
N VAL A 81 0.76 13.64 0.50
CA VAL A 81 1.16 12.23 0.48
C VAL A 81 2.46 12.08 -0.32
N GLN A 82 3.42 11.36 0.27
CA GLN A 82 4.63 10.90 -0.40
C GLN A 82 4.73 9.38 -0.27
N VAL A 83 5.01 8.72 -1.39
CA VAL A 83 5.24 7.27 -1.43
C VAL A 83 6.57 6.99 -2.13
N ASN A 84 7.44 6.25 -1.45
CA ASN A 84 8.67 5.72 -2.01
C ASN A 84 8.60 4.19 -2.03
N THR A 85 9.12 3.61 -3.11
CA THR A 85 9.18 2.17 -3.28
C THR A 85 10.54 1.79 -3.84
N PHE A 86 11.13 0.74 -3.28
CA PHE A 86 12.47 0.25 -3.63
C PHE A 86 12.44 -1.26 -3.79
N ILE A 87 13.18 -1.78 -4.77
CA ILE A 87 13.50 -3.21 -4.87
C ILE A 87 14.89 -3.41 -4.29
N GLN A 88 15.00 -4.37 -3.38
CA GLN A 88 16.26 -4.84 -2.83
C GLN A 88 16.41 -6.32 -3.18
N GLU A 89 17.50 -6.65 -3.86
CA GLU A 89 17.87 -8.02 -4.18
C GLU A 89 18.40 -8.75 -2.92
N ASP A 90 18.07 -10.03 -2.78
CA ASP A 90 18.65 -10.88 -1.75
C ASP A 90 20.07 -11.30 -2.19
N PRO A 91 21.14 -10.95 -1.44
CA PRO A 91 22.50 -11.33 -1.80
C PRO A 91 22.72 -12.86 -1.80
N GLU A 92 21.82 -13.63 -1.18
CA GLU A 92 21.89 -15.10 -1.12
C GLU A 92 20.94 -15.78 -2.12
N SER A 93 20.17 -15.02 -2.92
CA SER A 93 19.19 -15.59 -3.85
C SER A 93 18.86 -14.69 -5.04
N ASP A 94 19.09 -15.19 -6.26
CA ASP A 94 18.78 -14.49 -7.51
C ASP A 94 17.27 -14.43 -7.84
N ILE A 95 16.44 -15.11 -7.06
CA ILE A 95 14.98 -15.20 -7.26
C ILE A 95 14.16 -14.53 -6.17
N ARG A 96 14.77 -14.15 -5.04
CA ARG A 96 14.08 -13.47 -3.94
C ARG A 96 14.39 -11.99 -3.98
N LEU A 97 13.33 -11.20 -4.10
CA LEU A 97 13.39 -9.76 -4.08
C LEU A 97 12.58 -9.26 -2.89
N LYS A 98 13.02 -8.16 -2.29
CA LYS A 98 12.28 -7.45 -1.26
C LYS A 98 11.79 -6.13 -1.82
N LEU A 99 10.47 -5.95 -1.86
CA LEU A 99 9.85 -4.65 -2.12
C LEU A 99 9.72 -3.91 -0.79
N ILE A 100 10.44 -2.80 -0.67
CA ILE A 100 10.33 -1.84 0.43
C ILE A 100 9.32 -0.77 0.04
N ILE A 101 8.36 -0.50 0.91
CA ILE A 101 7.32 0.51 0.72
C ILE A 101 7.37 1.48 1.89
N GLU A 102 7.63 2.74 1.60
CA GLU A 102 7.60 3.84 2.57
C GLU A 102 6.48 4.80 2.19
N VAL A 103 5.63 5.14 3.16
CA VAL A 103 4.56 6.11 2.98
C VAL A 103 4.68 7.16 4.07
N GLN A 104 4.63 8.42 3.65
CA GLN A 104 4.47 9.57 4.53
C GLN A 104 3.22 10.34 4.14
N VAL A 105 2.39 10.68 5.12
CA VAL A 105 1.17 11.48 4.95
C VAL A 105 1.19 12.68 5.88
N THR A 106 0.56 13.77 5.44
CA THR A 106 0.33 14.96 6.26
C THR A 106 -1.16 15.07 6.56
N GLU A 107 -1.51 15.34 7.82
CA GLU A 107 -2.88 15.70 8.24
C GLU A 107 -2.78 16.95 9.13
N GLY A 108 -3.27 18.09 8.63
CA GLY A 108 -3.06 19.39 9.27
C GLY A 108 -1.59 19.79 9.31
N THR A 109 -1.03 19.90 10.52
CA THR A 109 0.38 20.28 10.74
C THR A 109 1.29 19.09 11.08
N GLU A 110 0.71 17.90 11.21
CA GLU A 110 1.43 16.70 11.64
C GLU A 110 1.74 15.78 10.46
N GLN A 111 2.87 15.09 10.56
CA GLN A 111 3.30 14.09 9.58
C GLN A 111 3.35 12.72 10.22
N TYR A 112 2.86 11.73 9.49
CA TYR A 112 2.81 10.34 9.90
C TYR A 112 3.47 9.49 8.82
N SER A 113 4.24 8.49 9.24
CA SER A 113 4.93 7.59 8.31
C SER A 113 4.78 6.14 8.69
N ILE A 114 4.75 5.28 7.68
CA ILE A 114 4.78 3.82 7.84
C ILE A 114 5.68 3.22 6.78
N GLU A 115 6.34 2.13 7.16
CA GLU A 115 7.18 1.32 6.28
C GLU A 115 6.70 -0.14 6.33
N LYS A 116 6.64 -0.80 5.18
CA LYS A 116 6.31 -2.22 5.05
C LYS A 116 7.24 -2.87 4.03
N TYR A 117 7.62 -4.11 4.34
CA TYR A 117 8.43 -4.95 3.47
C TYR A 117 7.60 -6.12 2.97
N VAL A 118 7.77 -6.45 1.70
CA VAL A 118 7.08 -7.56 1.04
C VAL A 118 8.12 -8.39 0.31
N GLU A 119 8.13 -9.70 0.57
CA GLU A 119 8.93 -10.65 -0.20
C GLU A 119 8.24 -10.95 -1.53
N VAL A 120 9.00 -10.88 -2.61
CA VAL A 120 8.55 -11.14 -3.98
C VAL A 120 9.43 -12.25 -4.52
N GLU A 121 8.83 -13.41 -4.77
CA GLU A 121 9.50 -14.50 -5.47
C GLU A 121 9.32 -14.34 -6.98
N ASN A 122 10.43 -14.35 -7.71
CA ASN A 122 10.43 -14.56 -9.14
C ASN A 122 10.46 -16.08 -9.40
N LYS A 123 9.54 -16.60 -10.21
CA LYS A 123 9.57 -18.04 -10.58
C LYS A 123 10.48 -18.20 -11.80
N GLU A 124 11.41 -19.15 -11.74
CA GLU A 124 12.24 -19.59 -12.88
C GLU A 124 11.40 -20.01 -14.10
#